data_AF-A0A7Y6QL09-F1
#
_entry.id   AF-A0A7Y6QL09-F1
#
_cell.length_a   1.000
_cell.length_b   1.000
_cell.length_c   1.000
_cell.angle_alpha   90.00
_cell.angle_beta   90.00
_cell.angle_gamma   90.00
#
_symmetry.space_group_name_H-M   'P 1'
#
loop_
_entity.id
_entity.type
_entity.pdbx_description
1 polymer ?
#
loop_
_entity_poly.entity_id
_entity_poly.type
_entity_poly.pdbx_seq_one_letter_code
_entity_poly.pdbx_strand_id
1 'polypeptide(L)'
;MSLFQRLRRGRAAHDDQAASARPGRDVLAMRLAAGSIVPPDCTAVILGENGQARRLPEFRASGTAQRLVCGEKESAWCFHPGPYSADLAPFALAPELGLRLGFVVDAPDPRVSQQRFDLFLSSEGGLGETLSVQAFAAAVQDSLRLALAQGRLELPPCTSAEEWTAFRAGLNELLYTRFGITVEDCVPVDLGDSIDFAAILRARANNDAAPIPAPQPAPARKEAPTAGGPAAAASAVPDMMSAVSSVIPVPRTSAGARDAGDDAAALRRLFLELPALGGGLRMLDLPQGQGLFLVHQGLLQRLALLALDVNTMPALALAAPGHFLPAARQHRRSGSTLRAVAALDEAWGLLARLKLAAADAMPALLDDADRILANMELSLEQRRAAHEGPQAPGAASVYELPRIEPSL
;
A
#
# COMPACT_ATOMS: atom_id res chain seq x y z
N MET A 1 -44.28 -57.14 19.39
CA MET A 1 -42.88 -56.95 18.98
C MET A 1 -42.81 -56.72 17.48
N SER A 2 -42.41 -55.52 17.05
CA SER A 2 -41.96 -55.11 15.69
C SER A 2 -42.73 -53.89 15.15
N LEU A 3 -42.34 -52.69 15.62
CA LEU A 3 -42.77 -51.40 15.06
C LEU A 3 -41.69 -50.30 15.15
N PHE A 4 -40.43 -50.67 15.43
CA PHE A 4 -39.34 -49.73 15.73
C PHE A 4 -38.14 -49.77 14.75
N GLN A 5 -38.32 -50.24 13.50
CA GLN A 5 -37.21 -50.36 12.54
C GLN A 5 -37.32 -49.50 11.27
N ARG A 6 -38.34 -48.64 11.10
CA ARG A 6 -38.55 -47.87 9.85
C ARG A 6 -38.42 -46.34 9.94
N LEU A 7 -37.82 -45.79 10.99
CA LEU A 7 -37.55 -44.34 11.10
C LEU A 7 -36.05 -43.97 11.12
N ARG A 8 -35.14 -44.93 10.90
CA ARG A 8 -33.68 -44.71 10.98
C ARG A 8 -32.95 -44.55 9.64
N ARG A 9 -33.67 -44.40 8.53
CA ARG A 9 -33.07 -44.28 7.17
C ARG A 9 -33.23 -42.92 6.48
N GLY A 10 -33.88 -41.94 7.12
CA GLY A 10 -34.11 -40.61 6.53
C GLY A 10 -33.18 -39.48 7.02
N ARG A 11 -32.34 -39.72 8.05
CA ARG A 11 -31.50 -38.66 8.66
C ARG A 11 -30.02 -38.74 8.28
N ALA A 12 -29.59 -39.80 7.61
CA ALA A 12 -28.20 -39.99 7.19
C ALA A 12 -27.84 -39.23 5.89
N ALA A 13 -28.82 -38.73 5.14
CA ALA A 13 -28.57 -38.05 3.86
C ALA A 13 -28.41 -36.51 3.99
N HIS A 14 -28.58 -35.94 5.19
CA HIS A 14 -28.34 -34.51 5.44
C HIS A 14 -27.03 -34.24 6.19
N ASP A 15 -26.41 -35.27 6.79
CA ASP A 15 -25.11 -35.15 7.48
C ASP A 15 -23.91 -35.23 6.50
N ASP A 16 -24.08 -35.78 5.29
CA ASP A 16 -22.99 -35.91 4.31
C ASP A 16 -22.69 -34.62 3.53
N GLN A 17 -23.58 -33.62 3.56
CA GLN A 17 -23.37 -32.35 2.85
C GLN A 17 -22.68 -31.28 3.70
N ALA A 18 -22.71 -31.43 5.04
CA ALA A 18 -21.90 -30.64 5.98
C ALA A 18 -20.43 -31.16 6.09
N ALA A 19 -20.12 -32.30 5.46
CA ALA A 19 -18.80 -32.92 5.53
C ALA A 19 -17.75 -32.29 4.58
N SER A 20 -18.12 -31.34 3.71
CA SER A 20 -17.19 -30.76 2.71
C SER A 20 -16.40 -29.54 3.19
N ALA A 21 -16.74 -28.94 4.34
CA ALA A 21 -16.08 -27.74 4.85
C ALA A 21 -15.34 -28.06 6.16
N ARG A 22 -14.16 -28.70 6.07
CA ARG A 22 -13.28 -28.89 7.23
C ARG A 22 -12.31 -27.73 7.36
N PRO A 23 -12.06 -27.19 8.57
CA PRO A 23 -11.02 -26.21 8.79
C PRO A 23 -9.64 -26.76 8.42
N GLY A 24 -8.76 -25.91 7.87
CA GLY A 24 -7.35 -26.24 7.63
C GLY A 24 -6.81 -26.01 6.22
N ARG A 25 -7.65 -25.66 5.25
CA ARG A 25 -7.21 -25.13 3.93
C ARG A 25 -7.87 -23.80 3.61
N ASP A 26 -9.14 -23.85 3.22
CA ASP A 26 -9.88 -22.65 2.78
C ASP A 26 -10.84 -22.14 3.87
N VAL A 27 -11.09 -22.96 4.88
CA VAL A 27 -11.90 -22.65 6.05
C VAL A 27 -10.99 -22.53 7.25
N LEU A 28 -11.10 -21.41 7.96
CA LEU A 28 -10.30 -21.11 9.13
C LEU A 28 -11.03 -21.54 10.41
N ALA A 29 -12.33 -21.22 10.50
CA ALA A 29 -13.20 -21.65 11.59
C ALA A 29 -14.59 -22.05 11.09
N MET A 30 -15.25 -22.94 11.81
CA MET A 30 -16.63 -23.33 11.56
C MET A 30 -17.42 -23.46 12.86
N ARG A 31 -18.72 -23.18 12.77
CA ARG A 31 -19.64 -23.38 13.89
C ARG A 31 -19.95 -24.86 14.04
N LEU A 32 -19.99 -25.34 15.27
CA LEU A 32 -20.32 -26.72 15.62
C LEU A 32 -21.66 -26.78 16.34
N ALA A 33 -22.49 -27.76 15.97
CA ALA A 33 -23.71 -28.05 16.70
C ALA A 33 -23.41 -28.72 18.05
N ALA A 34 -24.26 -28.49 19.05
CA ALA A 34 -24.14 -29.16 20.35
C ALA A 34 -24.14 -30.69 20.19
N GLY A 35 -23.23 -31.38 20.89
CA GLY A 35 -23.04 -32.82 20.78
C GLY A 35 -22.16 -33.28 19.61
N SER A 36 -21.71 -32.37 18.74
CA SER A 36 -20.78 -32.67 17.66
C SER A 36 -19.41 -33.10 18.20
N ILE A 37 -18.70 -33.89 17.40
CA ILE A 37 -17.32 -34.25 17.65
C ILE A 37 -16.43 -33.18 17.02
N VAL A 38 -15.48 -32.66 17.80
CA VAL A 38 -14.47 -31.73 17.29
C VAL A 38 -13.58 -32.48 16.28
N PRO A 39 -13.40 -31.96 15.06
CA PRO A 39 -12.49 -32.59 14.10
C PRO A 39 -11.07 -32.72 14.68
N PRO A 40 -10.30 -33.76 14.29
CA PRO A 40 -8.91 -33.86 14.68
C PRO A 40 -8.14 -32.62 14.24
N ASP A 41 -7.10 -32.26 15.00
CA ASP A 41 -6.22 -31.11 14.76
C ASP A 41 -6.90 -29.73 14.82
N CYS A 42 -8.17 -29.68 15.23
CA CYS A 42 -8.90 -28.43 15.48
C CYS A 42 -9.00 -28.13 16.97
N THR A 43 -8.97 -26.84 17.29
CA THR A 43 -9.25 -26.31 18.63
C THR A 43 -10.71 -25.92 18.70
N ALA A 44 -11.41 -26.35 19.75
CA ALA A 44 -12.80 -25.97 19.98
C ALA A 44 -12.91 -24.84 21.01
N VAL A 45 -13.78 -23.89 20.70
CA VAL A 45 -14.09 -22.72 21.54
C VAL A 45 -15.59 -22.69 21.80
N ILE A 46 -15.97 -22.52 23.05
CA ILE A 46 -17.36 -22.30 23.44
C ILE A 46 -17.50 -20.83 23.84
N LEU A 47 -18.42 -20.14 23.18
CA LEU A 47 -18.72 -18.72 23.38
C LEU A 47 -20.05 -18.60 24.13
N GLY A 48 -20.01 -17.99 25.31
CA GLY A 48 -21.19 -17.67 26.10
C GLY A 48 -21.85 -16.35 25.68
N GLU A 49 -23.11 -16.18 26.08
CA GLU A 49 -23.93 -14.97 25.81
C GLU A 49 -23.32 -13.68 26.41
N ASN A 50 -22.50 -13.81 27.45
CA ASN A 50 -21.78 -12.72 28.11
C ASN A 50 -20.44 -12.37 27.43
N GLY A 51 -20.14 -12.94 26.26
CA GLY A 51 -18.87 -12.76 25.55
C GLY A 51 -17.69 -13.50 26.19
N GLN A 52 -17.94 -14.36 27.19
CA GLN A 52 -16.88 -15.23 27.72
C GLN A 52 -16.62 -16.38 26.76
N ALA A 53 -15.35 -16.55 26.39
CA ALA A 53 -14.88 -17.68 25.61
C ALA A 53 -14.15 -18.66 26.50
N ARG A 54 -14.39 -19.96 26.32
CA ARG A 54 -13.59 -21.03 26.91
C ARG A 54 -13.13 -21.99 25.82
N ARG A 55 -11.82 -22.21 25.73
CA ARG A 55 -11.23 -23.24 24.86
C ARG A 55 -11.32 -24.59 25.55
N LEU A 56 -11.70 -25.63 24.81
CA LEU A 56 -11.58 -26.99 25.31
C LEU A 56 -10.10 -27.40 25.26
N PRO A 57 -9.59 -28.10 26.29
CA PRO A 57 -8.18 -28.49 26.37
C PRO A 57 -7.76 -29.31 25.14
N GLU A 58 -6.52 -29.11 24.70
CA GLU A 58 -6.00 -29.69 23.45
C GLU A 58 -6.12 -31.22 23.42
N PHE A 59 -6.72 -31.71 22.34
CA PHE A 59 -6.97 -33.11 22.03
C PHE A 59 -5.69 -33.92 21.78
N ARG A 60 -4.54 -33.25 21.60
CA ARG A 60 -3.28 -33.84 21.12
C ARG A 60 -2.74 -35.01 21.97
N ALA A 61 -3.23 -35.22 23.19
CA ALA A 61 -2.68 -36.24 24.10
C ALA A 61 -3.58 -37.45 24.40
N SER A 62 -4.89 -37.44 24.15
CA SER A 62 -5.81 -38.44 24.74
C SER A 62 -6.55 -39.36 23.75
N GLY A 63 -6.47 -39.12 22.44
CA GLY A 63 -7.01 -40.04 21.41
C GLY A 63 -8.52 -40.34 21.49
N THR A 64 -9.30 -39.61 22.29
CA THR A 64 -10.71 -39.92 22.61
C THR A 64 -11.60 -38.75 22.23
N ALA A 65 -12.40 -38.93 21.17
CA ALA A 65 -13.33 -37.94 20.62
C ALA A 65 -14.27 -37.37 21.70
N GLN A 66 -13.97 -36.16 22.19
CA GLN A 66 -14.79 -35.50 23.20
C GLN A 66 -15.97 -34.84 22.50
N ARG A 67 -17.19 -35.17 22.93
CA ARG A 67 -18.41 -34.52 22.44
C ARG A 67 -18.51 -33.13 23.05
N LEU A 68 -18.87 -32.15 22.21
CA LEU A 68 -19.15 -30.79 22.65
C LEU A 68 -20.37 -30.75 23.57
N VAL A 69 -20.17 -30.21 24.77
CA VAL A 69 -21.25 -29.92 25.71
C VAL A 69 -21.41 -28.41 25.79
N CYS A 70 -22.46 -27.90 25.17
CA CYS A 70 -22.86 -26.50 25.15
C CYS A 70 -24.10 -26.29 26.03
N GLY A 71 -24.13 -25.21 26.79
CA GLY A 71 -25.35 -24.73 27.45
C GLY A 71 -26.38 -24.18 26.47
N GLU A 72 -27.62 -23.94 26.94
CA GLU A 72 -28.77 -23.53 26.10
C GLU A 72 -28.56 -22.24 25.29
N LYS A 73 -27.60 -21.40 25.70
CA LYS A 73 -27.26 -20.13 25.04
C LYS A 73 -25.79 -20.02 24.65
N GLU A 74 -25.07 -21.13 24.65
CA GLU A 74 -23.68 -21.16 24.22
C GLU A 74 -23.60 -21.51 22.73
N SER A 75 -22.64 -20.91 22.02
CA SER A 75 -22.30 -21.31 20.65
C SER A 75 -20.91 -21.95 20.64
N ALA A 76 -20.76 -23.04 19.90
CA ALA A 76 -19.48 -23.70 19.73
C ALA A 76 -18.90 -23.42 18.35
N TRP A 77 -17.59 -23.18 18.33
CA TRP A 77 -16.78 -23.05 17.14
C TRP A 77 -15.63 -24.03 17.21
N CYS A 78 -15.15 -24.50 16.07
CA CYS A 78 -13.81 -25.03 15.96
C CYS A 78 -13.02 -24.28 14.91
N PHE A 79 -11.71 -24.22 15.10
CA PHE A 79 -10.78 -23.64 14.14
C PHE A 79 -9.53 -24.52 14.05
N HIS A 80 -8.88 -24.49 12.89
CA HIS A 80 -7.58 -25.12 12.72
C HIS A 80 -6.48 -24.06 12.91
N PRO A 81 -5.41 -24.33 13.68
CA PRO A 81 -4.44 -23.30 14.07
C PRO A 81 -3.54 -22.81 12.92
N GLY A 82 -3.45 -23.55 11.81
CA GLY A 82 -2.61 -23.20 10.66
C GLY A 82 -1.52 -24.23 10.40
N PRO A 83 -0.57 -23.93 9.49
CA PRO A 83 -0.27 -22.62 8.90
C PRO A 83 -1.26 -22.18 7.81
N TYR A 84 -1.43 -20.86 7.65
CA TYR A 84 -2.21 -20.25 6.57
C TYR A 84 -1.38 -19.22 5.80
N SER A 85 -1.75 -19.00 4.54
CA SER A 85 -1.21 -17.90 3.73
C SER A 85 -2.32 -17.14 3.03
N ALA A 86 -2.19 -15.82 2.96
CA ALA A 86 -3.11 -14.94 2.26
C ALA A 86 -2.36 -13.80 1.58
N ASP A 87 -2.78 -13.46 0.36
CA ASP A 87 -2.30 -12.31 -0.38
C ASP A 87 -3.24 -11.13 -0.13
N LEU A 88 -2.66 -9.99 0.25
CA LEU A 88 -3.36 -8.76 0.62
C LEU A 88 -2.96 -7.64 -0.35
N ALA A 89 -3.91 -6.80 -0.74
CA ALA A 89 -3.69 -5.57 -1.51
C ALA A 89 -4.03 -4.32 -0.66
N PRO A 90 -3.27 -4.04 0.41
CA PRO A 90 -3.60 -2.96 1.34
C PRO A 90 -3.35 -1.55 0.77
N PHE A 91 -2.56 -1.42 -0.31
CA PHE A 91 -2.16 -0.12 -0.82
C PHE A 91 -3.19 0.43 -1.81
N ALA A 92 -4.04 1.34 -1.33
CA ALA A 92 -5.05 1.97 -2.15
C ALA A 92 -4.46 2.76 -3.34
N LEU A 93 -3.24 3.28 -3.24
CA LEU A 93 -2.59 4.02 -4.32
C LEU A 93 -1.72 3.15 -5.24
N ALA A 94 -1.40 1.92 -4.85
CA ALA A 94 -0.51 1.00 -5.59
C ALA A 94 -1.03 -0.45 -5.47
N PRO A 95 -2.17 -0.80 -6.08
CA PRO A 95 -2.81 -2.11 -5.93
C PRO A 95 -1.95 -3.28 -6.43
N GLU A 96 -0.98 -3.01 -7.31
CA GLU A 96 0.00 -3.96 -7.85
C GLU A 96 0.98 -4.45 -6.79
N LEU A 97 1.26 -3.60 -5.80
CA LEU A 97 2.10 -3.97 -4.68
C LEU A 97 1.22 -4.62 -3.60
N GLY A 98 1.46 -5.90 -3.35
CA GLY A 98 0.78 -6.68 -2.33
C GLY A 98 1.65 -7.04 -1.15
N LEU A 99 1.01 -7.66 -0.16
CA LEU A 99 1.68 -8.35 0.94
C LEU A 99 1.23 -9.80 0.94
N ARG A 100 2.18 -10.73 0.88
CA ARG A 100 1.91 -12.13 1.21
C ARG A 100 2.13 -12.31 2.70
N LEU A 101 1.06 -12.68 3.39
CA LEU A 101 1.04 -12.93 4.82
C LEU A 101 1.02 -14.45 5.07
N GLY A 102 1.99 -14.94 5.83
CA GLY A 102 1.97 -16.26 6.45
C GLY A 102 1.66 -16.13 7.94
N PHE A 103 0.66 -16.86 8.45
CA PHE A 103 0.22 -16.71 9.82
C PHE A 103 -0.33 -18.00 10.44
N VAL A 104 -0.32 -18.03 11.77
CA VAL A 104 -0.93 -19.05 12.61
C VAL A 104 -1.86 -18.41 13.64
N VAL A 105 -2.91 -19.12 14.02
CA VAL A 105 -3.78 -18.73 15.13
C VAL A 105 -3.12 -19.12 16.44
N ASP A 106 -3.08 -18.19 17.40
CA ASP A 106 -2.35 -18.40 18.64
C ASP A 106 -2.87 -19.60 19.44
N ALA A 107 -1.93 -20.36 19.98
CA ALA A 107 -2.19 -21.45 20.91
C ALA A 107 -2.85 -20.92 22.20
N PRO A 108 -3.65 -21.74 22.90
CA PRO A 108 -4.22 -21.34 24.19
C PRO A 108 -3.13 -21.00 25.22
N ASP A 109 -3.08 -19.75 25.67
CA ASP A 109 -2.28 -19.34 26.83
C ASP A 109 -3.11 -19.48 28.12
N PRO A 110 -2.72 -20.35 29.08
CA PRO A 110 -3.44 -20.56 30.33
C PRO A 110 -3.41 -19.33 31.26
N ARG A 111 -2.57 -18.33 30.99
CA ARG A 111 -2.46 -17.10 31.79
C ARG A 111 -3.48 -16.04 31.39
N VAL A 112 -4.07 -16.17 30.20
CA VAL A 112 -5.00 -15.18 29.65
C VAL A 112 -6.41 -15.78 29.68
N SER A 113 -7.33 -15.07 30.34
CA SER A 113 -8.71 -15.52 30.50
C SER A 113 -9.52 -15.51 29.20
N GLN A 114 -9.15 -14.65 28.25
CA GLN A 114 -9.80 -14.53 26.94
C GLN A 114 -8.75 -14.35 25.85
N GLN A 115 -8.70 -15.31 24.92
CA GLN A 115 -7.81 -15.21 23.77
C GLN A 115 -8.39 -14.24 22.74
N ARG A 116 -7.53 -13.45 22.11
CA ARG A 116 -7.97 -12.39 21.17
C ARG A 116 -8.67 -12.95 19.94
N PHE A 117 -8.24 -14.11 19.45
CA PHE A 117 -8.93 -14.79 18.35
C PHE A 117 -10.35 -15.23 18.72
N ASP A 118 -10.58 -15.61 19.98
CA ASP A 118 -11.91 -16.00 20.45
C ASP A 118 -12.86 -14.80 20.50
N LEU A 119 -12.34 -13.61 20.84
CA LEU A 119 -13.07 -12.33 20.78
C LEU A 119 -13.38 -11.90 19.35
N PHE A 120 -12.47 -12.18 18.42
CA PHE A 120 -12.73 -11.96 17.00
C PHE A 120 -13.85 -12.89 16.50
N LEU A 121 -13.81 -14.18 16.83
CA LEU A 121 -14.88 -15.12 16.49
C LEU A 121 -16.24 -14.73 17.09
N SER A 122 -16.26 -14.19 18.31
CA SER A 122 -17.52 -13.77 18.94
C SER A 122 -18.11 -12.51 18.32
N SER A 123 -17.27 -11.58 17.86
CA SER A 123 -17.71 -10.31 17.28
C SER A 123 -18.01 -10.39 15.79
N GLU A 124 -17.14 -11.03 15.00
CA GLU A 124 -17.25 -11.07 13.53
C GLU A 124 -17.66 -12.44 12.98
N GLY A 125 -17.48 -13.52 13.75
CA GLY A 125 -17.97 -14.85 13.38
C GLY A 125 -19.49 -15.02 13.50
N GLY A 126 -20.19 -14.10 14.18
CA GLY A 126 -21.61 -14.22 14.54
C GLY A 126 -22.64 -14.21 13.39
N LEU A 127 -22.24 -13.84 12.16
CA LEU A 127 -23.16 -13.72 11.02
C LEU A 127 -23.21 -14.95 10.10
N GLY A 128 -22.27 -15.90 10.22
CA GLY A 128 -22.16 -17.06 9.33
C GLY A 128 -21.89 -18.38 10.05
N GLU A 129 -22.04 -19.50 9.33
CA GLU A 129 -21.71 -20.83 9.85
C GLU A 129 -20.22 -21.19 9.69
N THR A 130 -19.50 -20.48 8.81
CA THR A 130 -18.08 -20.72 8.52
C THR A 130 -17.35 -19.39 8.30
N LEU A 131 -16.12 -19.32 8.78
CA LEU A 131 -15.16 -18.27 8.47
C LEU A 131 -14.13 -18.82 7.48
N SER A 132 -14.16 -18.36 6.24
CA SER A 132 -13.15 -18.71 5.23
C SER A 132 -11.85 -17.91 5.43
N VAL A 133 -10.74 -18.45 4.93
CA VAL A 133 -9.45 -17.74 4.90
C VAL A 133 -9.57 -16.45 4.08
N GLN A 134 -10.35 -16.45 3.00
CA GLN A 134 -10.60 -15.27 2.18
C GLN A 134 -11.36 -14.18 2.94
N ALA A 135 -12.42 -14.54 3.67
CA ALA A 135 -13.18 -13.59 4.48
C ALA A 135 -12.33 -13.00 5.62
N PHE A 136 -11.51 -13.84 6.25
CA PHE A 136 -10.54 -13.40 7.24
C PHE A 136 -9.49 -12.45 6.65
N ALA A 137 -8.93 -12.79 5.48
CA ALA A 137 -7.97 -11.94 4.77
C ALA A 137 -8.57 -10.58 4.39
N ALA A 138 -9.84 -10.53 4.00
CA ALA A 138 -10.56 -9.28 3.75
C ALA A 138 -10.66 -8.41 5.02
N ALA A 139 -11.05 -8.98 6.15
CA ALA A 139 -11.12 -8.25 7.43
C ALA A 139 -9.74 -7.73 7.89
N VAL A 140 -8.70 -8.53 7.70
CA VAL A 140 -7.30 -8.15 7.93
C VAL A 140 -6.91 -6.98 7.03
N GLN A 141 -7.20 -7.08 5.73
CA GLN A 141 -6.89 -6.03 4.74
C GLN A 141 -7.59 -4.71 5.09
N ASP A 142 -8.86 -4.74 5.48
CA ASP A 142 -9.61 -3.55 5.84
C ASP A 142 -9.06 -2.89 7.11
N SER A 143 -8.66 -3.70 8.09
CA SER A 143 -8.01 -3.20 9.31
C SER A 143 -6.64 -2.58 9.02
N LEU A 144 -5.86 -3.19 8.13
CA LEU A 144 -4.57 -2.66 7.69
C LEU A 144 -4.74 -1.34 6.93
N ARG A 145 -5.70 -1.27 6.00
CA ARG A 145 -6.05 -0.04 5.28
C ARG A 145 -6.45 1.09 6.23
N LEU A 146 -7.28 0.78 7.23
CA LEU A 146 -7.67 1.74 8.24
C LEU A 146 -6.47 2.24 9.07
N ALA A 147 -5.58 1.34 9.48
CA ALA A 147 -4.38 1.70 10.23
C ALA A 147 -3.43 2.59 9.41
N LEU A 148 -3.26 2.30 8.13
CA LEU A 148 -2.50 3.13 7.18
C LEU A 148 -3.16 4.50 6.99
N ALA A 149 -4.47 4.55 6.79
CA ALA A 149 -5.22 5.80 6.61
C ALA A 149 -5.18 6.70 7.85
N GLN A 150 -5.10 6.10 9.05
CA GLN A 150 -4.97 6.82 10.32
C GLN A 150 -3.51 7.18 10.68
N GLY A 151 -2.53 6.78 9.86
CA GLY A 151 -1.10 6.99 10.15
C GLY A 151 -0.58 6.22 11.36
N ARG A 152 -1.30 5.17 11.82
CA ARG A 152 -0.84 4.28 12.90
C ARG A 152 0.20 3.28 12.41
N LEU A 153 0.05 2.89 11.15
CA LEU A 153 1.09 2.21 10.39
C LEU A 153 1.55 3.19 9.32
N GLU A 154 2.84 3.42 9.27
CA GLU A 154 3.44 4.15 8.17
C GLU A 154 3.95 3.12 7.17
N LEU A 155 3.51 3.24 5.92
CA LEU A 155 4.13 2.45 4.87
C LEU A 155 5.49 3.07 4.60
N PRO A 156 6.58 2.38 4.94
CA PRO A 156 7.88 2.97 4.70
C PRO A 156 8.03 3.14 3.18
N PRO A 157 8.81 4.13 2.74
CA PRO A 157 9.16 4.29 1.33
C PRO A 157 9.95 3.10 0.73
N CYS A 158 10.04 1.97 1.45
CA CYS A 158 10.80 0.76 1.12
C CYS A 158 12.25 1.07 0.78
N THR A 159 12.91 1.93 1.58
CA THR A 159 14.30 2.33 1.33
C THR A 159 15.31 1.66 2.27
N SER A 160 14.89 1.16 3.45
CA SER A 160 15.80 0.47 4.37
C SER A 160 15.19 -0.76 5.07
N ALA A 161 16.06 -1.67 5.51
CA ALA A 161 15.67 -2.85 6.28
C ALA A 161 15.08 -2.49 7.66
N GLU A 162 15.52 -1.38 8.27
CA GLU A 162 15.00 -0.90 9.55
C GLU A 162 13.55 -0.42 9.43
N GLU A 163 13.27 0.36 8.39
CA GLU A 163 11.93 0.81 8.00
C GLU A 163 10.97 -0.37 7.78
N TRP A 164 11.40 -1.37 7.03
CA TRP A 164 10.62 -2.60 6.84
C TRP A 164 10.38 -3.34 8.15
N THR A 165 11.39 -3.42 9.00
CA THR A 165 11.29 -4.05 10.32
C THR A 165 10.31 -3.31 11.23
N ALA A 166 10.31 -1.97 11.21
CA ALA A 166 9.38 -1.14 11.98
C ALA A 166 7.93 -1.33 11.51
N PHE A 167 7.70 -1.33 10.19
CA PHE A 167 6.39 -1.64 9.62
C PHE A 167 5.92 -3.04 10.02
N ARG A 168 6.78 -4.06 9.88
CA ARG A 168 6.45 -5.43 10.26
C ARG A 168 6.14 -5.55 11.76
N ALA A 169 6.88 -4.85 12.61
CA ALA A 169 6.60 -4.82 14.05
C ALA A 169 5.22 -4.24 14.36
N GLY A 170 4.85 -3.11 13.74
CA GLY A 170 3.53 -2.52 13.88
C GLY A 170 2.41 -3.40 13.31
N LEU A 171 2.64 -4.05 12.16
CA LEU A 171 1.71 -5.00 11.57
C LEU A 171 1.49 -6.19 12.52
N ASN A 172 2.56 -6.74 13.07
CA ASN A 172 2.49 -7.84 14.04
C ASN A 172 1.68 -7.43 15.27
N GLU A 173 1.90 -6.23 15.80
CA GLU A 173 1.13 -5.70 16.93
C GLU A 173 -0.36 -5.54 16.59
N LEU A 174 -0.68 -4.99 15.41
CA LEU A 174 -2.05 -4.84 14.94
C LEU A 174 -2.75 -6.19 14.82
N LEU A 175 -2.10 -7.17 14.18
CA LEU A 175 -2.69 -8.48 13.91
C LEU A 175 -2.84 -9.30 15.19
N TYR A 176 -1.83 -9.27 16.06
CA TYR A 176 -1.92 -9.87 17.37
C TYR A 176 -3.03 -9.22 18.22
N THR A 177 -3.18 -7.90 18.17
CA THR A 177 -4.16 -7.16 19.01
C THR A 177 -5.58 -7.27 18.55
N ARG A 178 -5.81 -7.22 17.24
CA ARG A 178 -7.17 -7.27 16.70
C ARG A 178 -7.65 -8.69 16.45
N PHE A 179 -6.77 -9.58 16.02
CA PHE A 179 -7.16 -10.92 15.55
C PHE A 179 -6.59 -12.05 16.40
N GLY A 180 -5.57 -11.83 17.23
CA GLY A 180 -4.95 -12.91 18.02
C GLY A 180 -4.26 -13.96 17.16
N ILE A 181 -3.55 -13.49 16.13
CA ILE A 181 -2.72 -14.32 15.26
C ILE A 181 -1.25 -13.93 15.41
N THR A 182 -0.38 -14.90 15.19
CA THR A 182 1.06 -14.69 15.05
C THR A 182 1.41 -14.71 13.57
N VAL A 183 2.10 -13.67 13.12
CA VAL A 183 2.65 -13.57 11.77
C VAL A 183 3.97 -14.32 11.71
N GLU A 184 4.03 -15.37 10.90
CA GLU A 184 5.25 -16.13 10.66
C GLU A 184 6.09 -15.47 9.56
N ASP A 185 5.41 -15.05 8.48
CA ASP A 185 6.05 -14.44 7.33
C ASP A 185 5.22 -13.26 6.80
N CYS A 186 5.91 -12.24 6.32
CA CYS A 186 5.30 -11.09 5.66
C CYS A 186 6.31 -10.53 4.67
N VAL A 187 5.98 -10.67 3.38
CA VAL A 187 6.85 -10.21 2.29
C VAL A 187 6.06 -9.39 1.29
N PRO A 188 6.66 -8.31 0.75
CA PRO A 188 6.07 -7.59 -0.36
C PRO A 188 6.09 -8.50 -1.60
N VAL A 189 4.96 -8.56 -2.32
CA VAL A 189 4.82 -9.35 -3.54
C VAL A 189 4.19 -8.51 -4.64
N ASP A 190 4.60 -8.71 -5.88
CA ASP A 190 3.83 -8.23 -7.03
C ASP A 190 2.65 -9.17 -7.22
N LEU A 191 1.43 -8.62 -7.13
CA LEU A 191 0.22 -9.42 -7.25
C LEU A 191 -0.13 -9.71 -8.72
N GLY A 192 0.47 -9.04 -9.70
CA GLY A 192 0.35 -9.38 -11.12
C GLY A 192 -1.06 -9.80 -11.56
N ASP A 193 -1.17 -10.94 -12.25
CA ASP A 193 -2.43 -11.49 -12.77
C ASP A 193 -3.42 -11.99 -11.69
N SER A 194 -3.02 -12.06 -10.41
CA SER A 194 -3.91 -12.51 -9.32
C SER A 194 -4.98 -11.47 -8.95
N ILE A 195 -4.79 -10.23 -9.37
CA ILE A 195 -5.72 -9.13 -9.19
C ILE A 195 -6.09 -8.53 -10.55
N ASP A 196 -7.39 -8.42 -10.83
CA ASP A 196 -7.87 -7.67 -12.01
C ASP A 196 -7.69 -6.16 -11.79
N PHE A 197 -6.52 -5.65 -12.14
CA PHE A 197 -6.19 -4.23 -12.05
C PHE A 197 -7.13 -3.35 -12.87
N ALA A 198 -7.58 -3.84 -14.02
CA ALA A 198 -8.51 -3.09 -14.86
C ALA A 198 -9.86 -2.92 -14.15
N ALA A 199 -10.32 -3.92 -13.39
CA ALA A 199 -11.54 -3.81 -12.58
C ALA A 199 -11.37 -2.84 -11.41
N ILE A 200 -10.23 -2.86 -10.72
CA ILE A 200 -9.94 -1.93 -9.61
C ILE A 200 -9.89 -0.48 -10.11
N LEU A 201 -9.18 -0.23 -11.21
CA LEU A 201 -9.11 1.11 -11.81
C LEU A 201 -10.46 1.59 -12.35
N ARG A 202 -11.25 0.68 -12.95
CA ARG A 202 -12.64 0.98 -13.34
C ARG A 202 -13.51 1.34 -12.13
N ALA A 203 -13.42 0.60 -11.03
CA ALA A 203 -14.17 0.89 -9.81
C ALA A 203 -13.77 2.25 -9.21
N ARG A 204 -12.49 2.62 -9.26
CA ARG A 204 -12.01 3.96 -8.83
C ARG A 204 -12.54 5.06 -9.72
N ALA A 205 -12.44 4.91 -11.05
CA ALA A 205 -12.98 5.88 -12.00
C ALA A 205 -14.49 6.11 -11.80
N ASN A 206 -15.22 5.06 -11.42
CA ASN A 206 -16.65 5.15 -11.10
C ASN A 206 -16.94 5.77 -9.73
N ASN A 207 -16.04 5.64 -8.74
CA ASN A 207 -16.19 6.24 -7.41
C ASN A 207 -15.75 7.72 -7.35
N ASP A 208 -14.76 8.11 -8.17
CA ASP A 208 -14.35 9.51 -8.34
C ASP A 208 -15.31 10.30 -9.24
N ALA A 209 -16.22 9.63 -9.94
CA ALA A 209 -17.33 10.25 -10.66
C ALA A 209 -18.45 10.76 -9.72
N ALA A 210 -18.09 11.26 -8.53
CA ALA A 210 -18.96 12.17 -7.81
C ALA A 210 -19.08 13.46 -8.65
N PRO A 211 -20.30 13.95 -8.96
CA PRO A 211 -20.47 15.06 -9.87
C PRO A 211 -19.80 16.31 -9.29
N ILE A 212 -18.80 16.81 -10.02
CA ILE A 212 -18.20 18.12 -9.79
C ILE A 212 -19.37 19.14 -9.76
N PRO A 213 -19.60 19.85 -8.65
CA PRO A 213 -20.60 20.91 -8.64
C PRO A 213 -20.17 21.95 -9.67
N ALA A 214 -21.06 22.23 -10.63
CA ALA A 214 -20.81 23.22 -11.67
C ALA A 214 -20.32 24.55 -11.04
N PRO A 215 -19.31 25.21 -11.64
CA PRO A 215 -18.75 26.44 -11.10
C PRO A 215 -19.85 27.51 -11.02
N GLN A 216 -20.16 27.96 -9.81
CA GLN A 216 -21.05 29.09 -9.60
C GLN A 216 -20.41 30.37 -10.17
N PRO A 217 -21.17 31.22 -10.87
CA PRO A 217 -20.66 32.47 -11.41
C PRO A 217 -20.28 33.42 -10.28
N ALA A 218 -19.04 33.92 -10.33
CA ALA A 218 -18.50 34.89 -9.37
C ALA A 218 -19.34 36.19 -9.36
N PRO A 219 -19.62 36.78 -8.18
CA PRO A 219 -20.34 38.04 -8.10
C PRO A 219 -19.48 39.21 -8.61
N ALA A 220 -20.10 40.03 -9.46
CA ALA A 220 -19.51 41.23 -10.06
C ALA A 220 -19.02 42.22 -8.99
N ARG A 221 -17.75 42.61 -9.12
CA ARG A 221 -17.11 43.68 -8.34
C ARG A 221 -17.74 45.02 -8.73
N LYS A 222 -18.49 45.64 -7.81
CA LYS A 222 -18.95 47.03 -7.96
C LYS A 222 -17.75 47.97 -7.78
N GLU A 223 -17.43 48.72 -8.82
CA GLU A 223 -16.63 49.94 -8.73
C GLU A 223 -17.39 51.01 -7.93
N ALA A 224 -16.66 51.74 -7.08
CA ALA A 224 -17.13 52.94 -6.41
C ALA A 224 -16.23 54.12 -6.80
N PRO A 225 -16.76 55.36 -6.92
CA PRO A 225 -16.14 56.45 -7.64
C PRO A 225 -15.27 57.35 -6.77
N THR A 226 -14.43 58.10 -7.48
CA THR A 226 -13.48 59.13 -7.05
C THR A 226 -14.11 60.39 -6.46
N ALA A 227 -13.46 60.93 -5.41
CA ALA A 227 -13.37 62.35 -5.05
C ALA A 227 -12.16 62.47 -4.10
N GLY A 228 -11.08 63.18 -4.42
CA GLY A 228 -10.99 64.64 -4.43
C GLY A 228 -10.26 65.11 -3.15
N GLY A 229 -8.98 65.49 -3.26
CA GLY A 229 -8.21 66.12 -2.16
C GLY A 229 -8.71 67.55 -1.82
N PRO A 230 -8.02 68.36 -0.96
CA PRO A 230 -6.57 68.37 -0.76
C PRO A 230 -6.02 68.70 0.67
N ALA A 231 -4.68 68.55 0.80
CA ALA A 231 -3.68 69.33 1.56
C ALA A 231 -3.87 69.70 3.05
N ALA A 232 -2.92 69.30 3.91
CA ALA A 232 -1.82 70.17 4.41
C ALA A 232 -1.18 69.70 5.76
N ALA A 233 0.16 69.78 5.79
CA ALA A 233 1.04 70.18 6.91
C ALA A 233 1.32 69.25 8.13
N ALA A 234 2.62 68.86 8.19
CA ALA A 234 3.59 69.07 9.29
C ALA A 234 3.70 68.10 10.49
N SER A 235 4.91 67.50 10.56
CA SER A 235 5.81 67.21 11.71
C SER A 235 5.26 66.77 13.07
N ALA A 236 5.75 65.63 13.58
CA ALA A 236 6.69 65.52 14.71
C ALA A 236 6.76 64.08 15.28
N VAL A 237 7.96 63.65 15.65
CA VAL A 237 8.29 62.60 16.64
C VAL A 237 8.69 63.35 17.93
N PRO A 238 8.78 62.78 19.17
CA PRO A 238 8.57 61.39 19.60
C PRO A 238 7.80 61.21 20.95
N ASP A 239 7.71 59.94 21.37
CA ASP A 239 8.00 59.43 22.74
C ASP A 239 6.87 58.79 23.60
N MET A 240 7.27 57.66 24.20
CA MET A 240 6.80 56.96 25.41
C MET A 240 5.30 56.70 25.67
N MET A 241 4.88 55.42 25.57
CA MET A 241 4.61 54.51 26.70
C MET A 241 3.78 53.28 26.28
N SER A 242 4.24 52.12 26.75
CA SER A 242 3.44 51.01 27.30
C SER A 242 2.38 50.32 26.42
N ALA A 243 2.62 49.06 26.06
CA ALA A 243 2.07 47.94 26.83
C ALA A 243 2.47 46.60 26.19
N VAL A 244 2.82 45.67 27.07
CA VAL A 244 3.25 44.30 26.81
C VAL A 244 2.12 43.51 26.15
N SER A 245 2.40 42.89 25.01
CA SER A 245 1.58 41.79 24.50
C SER A 245 2.52 40.63 24.14
N SER A 246 2.63 39.67 25.06
CA SER A 246 3.35 38.42 24.89
C SER A 246 2.86 37.68 23.66
N VAL A 247 3.65 37.70 22.59
CA VAL A 247 3.53 36.76 21.49
C VAL A 247 4.15 35.45 21.97
N ILE A 248 3.29 34.46 22.21
CA ILE A 248 3.70 33.06 22.34
C ILE A 248 4.42 32.68 21.05
N PRO A 249 5.70 32.24 21.08
CA PRO A 249 6.34 31.74 19.88
C PRO A 249 5.72 30.39 19.55
N VAL A 250 4.95 30.33 18.47
CA VAL A 250 4.61 29.07 17.80
C VAL A 250 5.94 28.46 17.31
N PRO A 251 6.25 27.20 17.60
CA PRO A 251 7.48 26.58 17.14
C PRO A 251 7.48 26.58 15.62
N ARG A 252 8.48 27.25 15.03
CA ARG A 252 8.76 27.16 13.60
C ARG A 252 9.17 25.72 13.32
N THR A 253 8.28 24.94 12.72
CA THR A 253 8.64 23.70 12.05
C THR A 253 9.72 24.04 11.03
N SER A 254 10.90 23.46 11.21
CA SER A 254 12.09 23.70 10.39
C SER A 254 11.77 23.39 8.94
N ALA A 255 12.05 24.33 8.04
CA ALA A 255 11.86 24.16 6.59
C ALA A 255 12.52 22.87 6.05
N GLY A 256 13.60 22.39 6.68
CA GLY A 256 14.26 21.14 6.33
C GLY A 256 13.46 19.85 6.56
N ALA A 257 12.43 19.86 7.42
CA ALA A 257 11.56 18.68 7.61
C ALA A 257 10.55 18.51 6.46
N ARG A 258 10.13 19.63 5.83
CA ARG A 258 9.21 19.59 4.66
C ARG A 258 9.95 19.10 3.42
N ASP A 259 11.13 19.65 3.14
CA ASP A 259 11.95 19.26 1.99
C ASP A 259 12.33 17.77 1.98
N ALA A 260 12.47 17.16 3.17
CA ALA A 260 12.77 15.74 3.32
C ALA A 260 11.54 14.83 3.11
N GLY A 261 10.38 15.23 3.63
CA GLY A 261 9.12 14.52 3.39
C GLY A 261 8.72 14.56 1.91
N ASP A 262 8.90 15.73 1.27
CA ASP A 262 8.59 15.94 -0.14
C ASP A 262 9.53 15.12 -1.05
N ASP A 263 10.84 15.04 -0.73
CA ASP A 263 11.80 14.21 -1.47
C ASP A 263 11.47 12.71 -1.36
N ALA A 264 11.16 12.23 -0.16
CA ALA A 264 10.83 10.82 0.06
C ALA A 264 9.54 10.43 -0.68
N ALA A 265 8.52 11.29 -0.64
CA ALA A 265 7.28 11.08 -1.39
C ALA A 265 7.54 11.07 -2.91
N ALA A 266 8.39 11.97 -3.41
CA ALA A 266 8.77 12.05 -4.81
C ALA A 266 9.56 10.81 -5.28
N LEU A 267 10.53 10.33 -4.51
CA LEU A 267 11.25 9.08 -4.82
C LEU A 267 10.34 7.86 -4.80
N ARG A 268 9.42 7.78 -3.83
CA ARG A 268 8.43 6.71 -3.77
C ARG A 268 7.56 6.70 -5.02
N ARG A 269 7.14 7.88 -5.48
CA ARG A 269 6.37 8.01 -6.72
C ARG A 269 7.15 7.49 -7.92
N LEU A 270 8.40 7.90 -8.08
CA LEU A 270 9.28 7.40 -9.14
C LEU A 270 9.46 5.87 -9.07
N PHE A 271 9.66 5.32 -7.87
CA PHE A 271 9.82 3.88 -7.63
C PHE A 271 8.59 3.08 -8.09
N LEU A 272 7.39 3.55 -7.76
CA LEU A 272 6.14 2.86 -8.10
C LEU A 272 5.76 3.05 -9.57
N GLU A 273 5.91 4.26 -10.10
CA GLU A 273 5.35 4.62 -11.40
C GLU A 273 6.29 4.28 -12.57
N LEU A 274 7.62 4.25 -12.40
CA LEU A 274 8.53 3.90 -13.52
C LEU A 274 8.33 2.47 -14.03
N PRO A 275 8.19 1.42 -13.19
CA PRO A 275 7.86 0.08 -13.65
C PRO A 275 6.51 0.03 -14.38
N ALA A 276 5.50 0.75 -13.85
CA ALA A 276 4.17 0.82 -14.45
C ALA A 276 4.20 1.51 -15.83
N LEU A 277 4.95 2.61 -15.96
CA LEU A 277 5.18 3.30 -17.23
C LEU A 277 5.88 2.38 -18.24
N GLY A 278 6.90 1.63 -17.79
CA GLY A 278 7.58 0.62 -18.60
C GLY A 278 6.63 -0.49 -19.06
N GLY A 279 5.74 -0.97 -18.18
CA GLY A 279 4.67 -1.92 -18.53
C GLY A 279 3.73 -1.34 -19.59
N GLY A 280 3.31 -0.09 -19.43
CA GLY A 280 2.47 0.62 -20.39
C GLY A 280 3.11 0.75 -21.77
N LEU A 281 4.42 1.06 -21.84
CA LEU A 281 5.16 1.12 -23.09
C LEU A 281 5.28 -0.24 -23.77
N ARG A 282 5.48 -1.34 -23.03
CA ARG A 282 5.53 -2.71 -23.60
C ARG A 282 4.23 -3.12 -24.30
N MET A 283 3.10 -2.57 -23.86
CA MET A 283 1.78 -2.86 -24.42
C MET A 283 1.41 -1.99 -25.62
N LEU A 284 2.33 -1.15 -26.13
CA LEU A 284 2.07 -0.35 -27.32
C LEU A 284 2.10 -1.21 -28.59
N ASP A 285 1.09 -1.05 -29.43
CA ASP A 285 1.05 -1.64 -30.77
C ASP A 285 1.97 -0.84 -31.69
N LEU A 286 3.18 -1.36 -31.91
CA LEU A 286 4.17 -0.73 -32.78
C LEU A 286 3.86 -1.02 -34.26
N PRO A 287 3.89 -0.01 -35.15
CA PRO A 287 3.86 -0.23 -36.59
C PRO A 287 4.99 -1.15 -37.05
N GLN A 288 4.78 -1.89 -38.14
CA GLN A 288 5.81 -2.76 -38.69
C GLN A 288 7.02 -1.93 -39.14
N GLY A 289 8.18 -2.19 -38.54
CA GLY A 289 9.43 -1.53 -38.88
C GLY A 289 10.53 -1.83 -37.87
N GLN A 290 11.67 -2.36 -38.33
CA GLN A 290 12.78 -2.74 -37.45
C GLN A 290 13.38 -1.55 -36.68
N GLY A 291 13.43 -0.36 -37.30
CA GLY A 291 13.98 0.83 -36.66
C GLY A 291 13.19 1.30 -35.44
N LEU A 292 11.86 1.34 -35.54
CA LEU A 292 10.99 1.75 -34.43
C LEU A 292 11.05 0.76 -33.26
N PHE A 293 11.15 -0.53 -33.57
CA PHE A 293 11.33 -1.56 -32.56
C PHE A 293 12.63 -1.37 -31.76
N LEU A 294 13.74 -1.09 -32.44
CA LEU A 294 15.03 -0.86 -31.76
C LEU A 294 15.00 0.39 -30.86
N VAL A 295 14.40 1.48 -31.33
CA VAL A 295 14.21 2.70 -30.52
C VAL A 295 13.37 2.40 -29.29
N HIS A 296 12.23 1.70 -29.46
CA HIS A 296 11.35 1.32 -28.37
C HIS A 296 12.05 0.42 -27.33
N GLN A 297 12.81 -0.57 -27.79
CA GLN A 297 13.62 -1.42 -26.92
C GLN A 297 14.64 -0.60 -26.12
N GLY A 298 15.31 0.36 -26.77
CA GLY A 298 16.26 1.26 -26.11
C GLY A 298 15.61 2.09 -25.00
N LEU A 299 14.41 2.63 -25.24
CA LEU A 299 13.63 3.36 -24.23
C LEU A 299 13.28 2.46 -23.04
N LEU A 300 12.81 1.24 -23.28
CA LEU A 300 12.49 0.27 -22.23
C LEU A 300 13.71 -0.11 -21.39
N GLN A 301 14.87 -0.28 -22.02
CA GLN A 301 16.12 -0.56 -21.32
C GLN A 301 16.53 0.61 -20.42
N ARG A 302 16.45 1.84 -20.92
CA ARG A 302 16.78 3.04 -20.15
C ARG A 302 15.83 3.24 -18.97
N LEU A 303 14.53 3.03 -19.16
CA LEU A 303 13.56 3.05 -18.05
C LEU A 303 13.85 2.01 -16.97
N ALA A 304 14.30 0.81 -17.35
CA ALA A 304 14.70 -0.21 -16.38
C ALA A 304 15.93 0.22 -15.57
N LEU A 305 16.91 0.86 -16.21
CA LEU A 305 18.09 1.42 -15.53
C LEU A 305 17.71 2.57 -14.60
N LEU A 306 16.80 3.45 -15.03
CA LEU A 306 16.27 4.52 -14.17
C LEU A 306 15.55 3.98 -12.94
N ALA A 307 14.74 2.93 -13.10
CA ALA A 307 14.09 2.28 -11.97
C ALA A 307 15.11 1.67 -10.99
N LEU A 308 16.22 1.10 -11.50
CA LEU A 308 17.33 0.62 -10.67
C LEU A 308 18.05 1.76 -9.94
N ASP A 309 18.24 2.90 -10.60
CA ASP A 309 18.86 4.08 -9.99
C ASP A 309 18.02 4.66 -8.86
N VAL A 310 16.70 4.69 -9.01
CA VAL A 310 15.77 5.10 -7.96
C VAL A 310 15.83 4.14 -6.76
N ASN A 311 15.92 2.83 -7.01
CA ASN A 311 16.04 1.81 -5.96
C ASN A 311 17.32 1.90 -5.12
N THR A 312 18.38 2.42 -5.73
CA THR A 312 19.71 2.52 -5.11
C THR A 312 20.03 3.95 -4.67
N MET A 313 19.01 4.80 -4.58
CA MET A 313 19.17 6.22 -4.38
C MET A 313 19.63 6.54 -2.95
N PRO A 314 20.68 7.35 -2.74
CA PRO A 314 21.19 7.63 -1.40
C PRO A 314 20.21 8.49 -0.59
N ALA A 315 20.22 8.28 0.72
CA ALA A 315 19.44 9.07 1.67
C ALA A 315 19.70 10.57 1.50
N LEU A 316 18.63 11.37 1.63
CA LEU A 316 18.70 12.81 1.39
C LEU A 316 19.68 13.51 2.35
N ALA A 317 19.60 13.14 3.63
CA ALA A 317 20.30 13.82 4.73
C ALA A 317 21.74 13.33 4.95
N LEU A 318 22.17 12.23 4.32
CA LEU A 318 23.45 11.58 4.64
C LEU A 318 24.41 11.61 3.45
N ALA A 319 25.66 11.99 3.72
CA ALA A 319 26.78 11.86 2.80
C ALA A 319 27.42 10.47 2.92
N ALA A 320 27.47 9.94 4.14
CA ALA A 320 27.93 8.62 4.53
C ALA A 320 27.25 8.23 5.86
N PRO A 321 27.31 6.97 6.31
CA PRO A 321 26.79 6.59 7.62
C PRO A 321 27.34 7.50 8.73
N GLY A 322 26.44 8.13 9.51
CA GLY A 322 26.80 9.06 10.58
C GLY A 322 27.27 10.46 10.13
N HIS A 323 27.41 10.71 8.83
CA HIS A 323 27.84 12.01 8.29
C HIS A 323 26.70 12.71 7.55
N PHE A 324 26.19 13.79 8.13
CA PHE A 324 25.11 14.58 7.55
C PHE A 324 25.56 15.49 6.40
N LEU A 325 24.69 15.64 5.40
CA LEU A 325 24.86 16.61 4.32
C LEU A 325 24.45 18.01 4.78
N PRO A 326 25.13 19.08 4.33
CA PRO A 326 24.66 20.45 4.51
C PRO A 326 23.26 20.68 3.93
N ALA A 327 22.43 21.47 4.59
CA ALA A 327 21.04 21.73 4.17
C ALA A 327 20.92 22.22 2.71
N ALA A 328 21.83 23.07 2.24
CA ALA A 328 21.85 23.53 0.85
C ALA A 328 22.08 22.39 -0.17
N ARG A 329 22.77 21.31 0.21
CA ARG A 329 22.91 20.11 -0.64
C ARG A 329 21.65 19.25 -0.58
N GLN A 330 21.04 19.11 0.59
CA GLN A 330 19.76 18.41 0.74
C GLN A 330 18.68 19.07 -0.13
N HIS A 331 18.56 20.40 -0.08
CA HIS A 331 17.60 21.15 -0.89
C HIS A 331 17.82 20.94 -2.40
N ARG A 332 19.08 20.92 -2.86
CA ARG A 332 19.41 20.65 -4.28
C ARG A 332 19.09 19.22 -4.70
N ARG A 333 19.35 18.24 -3.83
CA ARG A 333 18.95 16.84 -4.07
C ARG A 333 17.44 16.74 -4.20
N SER A 334 16.70 17.29 -3.25
CA SER A 334 15.23 17.35 -3.27
C SER A 334 14.70 18.02 -4.55
N GLY A 335 15.24 19.19 -4.92
CA GLY A 335 14.89 19.86 -6.18
C GLY A 335 15.25 19.07 -7.45
N SER A 336 16.22 18.15 -7.40
CA SER A 336 16.55 17.28 -8.52
C SER A 336 15.56 16.10 -8.60
N THR A 337 15.14 15.54 -7.46
CA THR A 337 14.06 14.55 -7.39
C THR A 337 12.76 15.11 -7.95
N LEU A 338 12.38 16.33 -7.57
CA LEU A 338 11.16 16.98 -8.06
C LEU A 338 11.19 17.20 -9.57
N ARG A 339 12.36 17.52 -10.15
CA ARG A 339 12.53 17.62 -11.61
C ARG A 339 12.41 16.26 -12.30
N ALA A 340 12.90 15.18 -11.69
CA ALA A 340 12.69 13.83 -12.19
C ALA A 340 11.20 13.44 -12.16
N VAL A 341 10.45 13.82 -11.13
CA VAL A 341 8.98 13.63 -11.07
C VAL A 341 8.27 14.42 -12.16
N ALA A 342 8.67 15.67 -12.43
CA ALA A 342 8.09 16.43 -13.53
C ALA A 342 8.33 15.75 -14.90
N ALA A 343 9.52 15.17 -15.11
CA ALA A 343 9.81 14.38 -16.31
C ALA A 343 8.96 13.09 -16.37
N LEU A 344 8.65 12.48 -15.23
CA LEU A 344 7.74 11.33 -15.14
C LEU A 344 6.31 11.73 -15.52
N ASP A 345 5.83 12.89 -15.09
CA ASP A 345 4.53 13.44 -15.50
C ASP A 345 4.46 13.68 -17.02
N GLU A 346 5.52 14.25 -17.60
CA GLU A 346 5.66 14.37 -19.06
C GLU A 346 5.62 12.99 -19.74
N ALA A 347 6.28 11.98 -19.16
CA ALA A 347 6.33 10.63 -19.73
C ALA A 347 4.96 9.93 -19.71
N TRP A 348 4.17 10.10 -18.66
CA TRP A 348 2.78 9.61 -18.62
C TRP A 348 1.90 10.29 -19.66
N GLY A 349 2.03 11.61 -19.81
CA GLY A 349 1.35 12.36 -20.86
C GLY A 349 1.75 11.89 -22.25
N LEU A 350 3.04 11.61 -22.47
CA LEU A 350 3.54 11.05 -23.71
C LEU A 350 2.99 9.65 -23.99
N LEU A 351 2.96 8.76 -22.99
CA LEU A 351 2.40 7.42 -23.15
C LEU A 351 0.92 7.47 -23.56
N ALA A 352 0.14 8.38 -22.97
CA ALA A 352 -1.26 8.60 -23.37
C ALA A 352 -1.36 9.03 -24.84
N ARG A 353 -0.47 9.92 -25.31
CA ARG A 353 -0.40 10.33 -26.73
C ARG A 353 0.01 9.17 -27.62
N LEU A 354 1.01 8.38 -27.24
CA LEU A 354 1.48 7.20 -27.99
C LEU A 354 0.35 6.17 -28.19
N LYS A 355 -0.47 5.92 -27.16
CA LYS A 355 -1.63 5.01 -27.25
C LYS A 355 -2.70 5.46 -28.25
N LEU A 356 -2.77 6.74 -28.57
CA LEU A 356 -3.74 7.33 -29.49
C LEU A 356 -3.13 7.72 -30.83
N ALA A 357 -1.81 7.57 -30.98
CA ALA A 357 -1.08 8.06 -32.14
C ALA A 357 -1.34 7.21 -33.38
N ALA A 358 -1.48 7.89 -34.52
CA ALA A 358 -1.37 7.24 -35.82
C ALA A 358 0.09 6.86 -36.11
N ALA A 359 0.31 5.89 -37.00
CA ALA A 359 1.63 5.32 -37.28
C ALA A 359 2.66 6.35 -37.79
N ASP A 360 2.21 7.39 -38.49
CA ASP A 360 3.02 8.48 -39.03
C ASP A 360 3.54 9.46 -37.96
N ALA A 361 2.81 9.62 -36.86
CA ALA A 361 3.20 10.48 -35.73
C ALA A 361 4.15 9.77 -34.73
N MET A 362 4.24 8.44 -34.79
CA MET A 362 4.99 7.62 -33.83
C MET A 362 6.48 7.98 -33.74
N PRO A 363 7.23 8.21 -34.85
CA PRO A 363 8.66 8.52 -34.76
C PRO A 363 8.95 9.79 -33.95
N ALA A 364 8.20 10.87 -34.21
CA ALA A 364 8.39 12.14 -33.50
C ALA A 364 8.04 12.02 -32.00
N LEU A 365 7.05 11.20 -31.65
CA LEU A 365 6.71 10.94 -30.25
C LEU A 365 7.78 10.09 -29.54
N LEU A 366 8.47 9.21 -30.24
CA LEU A 366 9.59 8.45 -29.69
C LEU A 366 10.84 9.34 -29.50
N ASP A 367 11.06 10.33 -30.36
CA ASP A 367 12.08 11.36 -30.15
C ASP A 367 11.77 12.23 -28.92
N ASP A 368 10.49 12.59 -28.71
CA ASP A 368 10.03 13.24 -27.48
C ASP A 368 10.29 12.35 -26.25
N ALA A 369 10.12 11.03 -26.38
CA ALA A 369 10.41 10.07 -25.31
C ALA A 369 11.89 10.10 -24.92
N ASP A 370 12.77 10.10 -25.92
CA ASP A 370 14.22 10.16 -25.72
C ASP A 370 14.63 11.39 -24.91
N ARG A 371 14.11 12.57 -25.28
CA ARG A 371 14.32 13.83 -24.56
C ARG A 371 13.83 13.76 -23.11
N ILE A 372 12.64 13.22 -22.88
CA ILE A 372 12.04 13.12 -21.54
C ILE A 372 12.88 12.19 -20.65
N LEU A 373 13.30 11.04 -21.17
CA LEU A 373 14.16 10.12 -20.43
C LEU A 373 15.53 10.73 -20.14
N ALA A 374 16.13 11.45 -21.09
CA ALA A 374 17.41 12.14 -20.88
C ALA A 374 17.31 13.20 -19.76
N ASN A 375 16.20 13.95 -19.70
CA ASN A 375 15.96 14.90 -18.62
C ASN A 375 15.80 14.22 -17.25
N MET A 376 15.15 13.06 -17.23
CA MET A 376 14.97 12.27 -16.01
C MET A 376 16.31 11.70 -15.53
N GLU A 377 17.08 11.08 -16.42
CA GLU A 377 18.44 10.59 -16.18
C GLU A 377 19.32 11.68 -15.57
N LEU A 378 19.41 12.83 -16.24
CA LEU A 378 20.20 13.96 -15.76
C LEU A 378 19.77 14.42 -14.37
N SER A 379 18.46 14.44 -14.08
CA SER A 379 17.94 14.83 -12.78
C SER A 379 18.31 13.83 -11.67
N LEU A 380 18.26 12.53 -11.97
CA LEU A 380 18.64 11.48 -11.03
C LEU A 380 20.17 11.41 -10.82
N GLU A 381 20.96 11.62 -11.86
CA GLU A 381 22.42 11.76 -11.77
C GLU A 381 22.81 12.97 -10.90
N GLN A 382 22.19 14.13 -11.14
CA GLN A 382 22.42 15.34 -10.35
C GLN A 382 22.07 15.13 -8.87
N ARG A 383 21.02 14.35 -8.58
CA ARG A 383 20.66 13.98 -7.20
C ARG A 383 21.76 13.12 -6.57
N ARG A 384 22.30 12.15 -7.32
CA ARG A 384 23.30 11.17 -6.83
C ARG A 384 24.69 11.79 -6.64
N ALA A 385 25.04 12.82 -7.40
CA ALA A 385 26.35 13.45 -7.36
C ALA A 385 26.82 13.77 -5.93
N ALA A 386 27.99 13.21 -5.56
CA ALA A 386 28.53 13.31 -4.21
C ALA A 386 29.35 14.60 -3.98
N HIS A 387 29.93 15.18 -5.03
CA HIS A 387 30.86 16.31 -4.96
C HIS A 387 30.62 17.31 -6.10
N GLU A 388 30.75 18.60 -5.81
CA GLU A 388 30.96 19.62 -6.84
C GLU A 388 32.41 19.51 -7.32
N GLY A 389 32.63 18.87 -8.47
CA GLY A 389 33.81 19.15 -9.29
C GLY A 389 33.52 20.37 -10.18
N PRO A 390 34.53 21.16 -10.58
CA PRO A 390 34.34 22.18 -11.60
C PRO A 390 33.74 21.53 -12.85
N GLN A 391 32.74 22.19 -13.43
CA GLN A 391 32.05 21.77 -14.64
C GLN A 391 33.09 21.46 -15.75
N ALA A 392 33.42 20.17 -15.92
CA ALA A 392 34.24 19.72 -17.03
C ALA A 392 33.38 19.77 -18.31
N PRO A 393 33.87 20.35 -19.42
CA PRO A 393 33.15 20.32 -20.68
C PRO A 393 33.16 18.87 -21.20
N GLY A 394 31.97 18.29 -21.34
CA GLY A 394 31.77 16.99 -21.99
C GLY A 394 31.90 15.79 -21.05
N ALA A 395 30.99 15.64 -20.09
CA ALA A 395 30.76 14.32 -19.49
C ALA A 395 29.95 13.50 -20.50
N ALA A 396 30.61 12.55 -21.16
CA ALA A 396 29.91 11.48 -21.85
C ALA A 396 29.01 10.77 -20.85
N SER A 397 27.73 10.62 -21.21
CA SER A 397 26.76 9.88 -20.42
C SER A 397 27.28 8.47 -20.17
N VAL A 398 27.13 7.97 -18.94
CA VAL A 398 27.45 6.57 -18.58
C VAL A 398 26.58 5.58 -19.39
N TYR A 399 25.55 6.08 -20.10
CA TYR A 399 24.62 5.34 -20.93
C TYR A 399 24.87 5.46 -22.45
N GLU A 400 26.04 5.92 -22.89
CA GLU A 400 26.37 5.94 -24.32
C GLU A 400 26.55 4.51 -24.86
N LEU A 401 25.44 3.91 -25.31
CA LEU A 401 25.45 2.66 -26.06
C LEU A 401 26.20 2.85 -27.39
N PRO A 402 26.94 1.84 -27.88
CA PRO A 402 27.67 1.94 -29.13
C PRO A 402 26.67 2.21 -30.27
N ARG A 403 26.84 3.36 -30.93
CA ARG A 403 26.17 3.64 -32.21
C ARG A 403 26.60 2.56 -33.20
N ILE A 404 25.68 1.64 -33.51
CA ILE A 404 25.86 0.71 -34.63
C ILE A 404 25.64 1.56 -35.88
N GLU A 405 26.73 1.97 -36.53
CA GLU A 405 26.63 2.58 -37.85
C GLU A 405 26.10 1.54 -38.84
N PRO A 406 25.11 1.89 -39.68
CA PRO A 406 24.67 0.99 -40.73
C PRO A 406 25.83 0.81 -41.72
N SER A 407 26.29 -0.43 -41.87
CA SER A 407 27.14 -0.80 -43.00
C SER A 407 26.41 -0.44 -44.29
N LEU A 408 27.03 0.43 -45.08
CA LEU A 408 26.66 0.70 -46.48
C LEU A 408 26.76 -0.57 -47.33
#